data_AF-A0A2V6CWJ6-F1
#
_entry.id   AF-A0A2V6CWJ6-F1
#
_cell.length_a   1.000
_cell.length_b   1.000
_cell.length_c   1.000
_cell.angle_alpha   90.00
_cell.angle_beta   90.00
_cell.angle_gamma   90.00
#
_symmetry.space_group_name_H-M   'P 1'
#
loop_
_entity.id
_entity.type
_entity.pdbx_description
1 polymer ?
#
loop_
_entity_poly.entity_id
_entity_poly.type
_entity_poly.pdbx_seq_one_letter_code
_entity_poly.pdbx_strand_id
1 'polypeptide(L)' 'MKRELKPEEHEEIVKAIDAGDRVKAKRIYLSATEGNLTEAQNFIKSLTVESEAAEADRLSKVSVRH' A
#
# COMPACT_ATOMS: atom_id res chain seq x y z
N MET A 1 2.74 22.78 3.07
CA MET A 1 1.35 22.34 2.83
C MET A 1 1.41 20.88 2.43
N LYS A 2 0.55 20.00 2.99
CA LYS A 2 0.53 18.58 2.57
C LYS A 2 -0.11 18.50 1.19
N ARG A 3 0.53 17.79 0.26
CA ARG A 3 -0.06 17.49 -1.05
C ARG A 3 -0.84 16.19 -0.95
N GLU A 4 -2.00 16.16 -1.60
CA GLU A 4 -2.80 14.94 -1.69
C GLU A 4 -2.13 13.93 -2.64
N LEU A 5 -2.11 12.67 -2.21
CA LEU A 5 -1.56 11.58 -3.01
C LEU A 5 -2.47 11.33 -4.22
N LYS A 6 -1.95 11.50 -5.42
CA LYS A 6 -2.68 11.22 -6.66
C LYS A 6 -2.90 9.71 -6.83
N PRO A 7 -3.95 9.29 -7.55
CA PRO A 7 -4.20 7.88 -7.85
C PRO A 7 -3.02 7.24 -8.61
N GLU A 8 -2.36 7.97 -9.50
CA GLU A 8 -1.18 7.47 -10.25
C GLU A 8 -0.02 7.13 -9.30
N GLU A 9 0.28 8.02 -8.34
CA GLU A 9 1.32 7.81 -7.34
C GLU A 9 0.98 6.66 -6.39
N HIS A 10 -0.32 6.51 -6.06
CA HIS A 10 -0.82 5.40 -5.27
C HIS A 10 -0.55 4.06 -5.97
N GLU A 11 -0.87 3.95 -7.26
CA GLU A 11 -0.59 2.73 -8.04
C GLU A 11 0.90 2.41 -8.09
N GLU A 12 1.77 3.41 -8.22
CA GLU A 12 3.22 3.21 -8.18
C GLU A 12 3.70 2.71 -6.82
N ILE A 13 3.11 3.21 -5.72
CA ILE A 13 3.40 2.72 -4.36
C ILE A 13 2.98 1.26 -4.21
N VAL A 14 1.77 0.90 -4.66
CA VAL A 14 1.28 -0.49 -4.60
C VAL A 14 2.17 -1.42 -5.42
N LYS A 15 2.54 -1.04 -6.65
CA LYS A 15 3.47 -1.83 -7.49
C LYS A 15 4.83 -2.02 -6.83
N ALA A 16 5.35 -0.98 -6.16
CA ALA A 16 6.61 -1.09 -5.43
C ALA A 16 6.50 -2.03 -4.22
N ILE A 17 5.37 -2.02 -3.51
CA ILE A 17 5.11 -2.95 -2.40
C ILE A 17 5.02 -4.40 -2.90
N ASP A 18 4.28 -4.63 -3.99
CA ASP A 18 4.10 -5.94 -4.62
C ASP A 18 5.44 -6.52 -5.10
N ALA A 19 6.30 -5.67 -5.66
CA ALA A 19 7.67 -6.03 -6.02
C ALA A 19 8.63 -6.23 -4.81
N GLY A 20 8.17 -6.03 -3.57
CA GLY A 20 8.96 -6.12 -2.36
C GLY A 20 9.86 -4.90 -2.06
N ASP A 21 9.78 -3.84 -2.87
CA ASP A 21 10.58 -2.62 -2.73
C ASP A 21 9.88 -1.56 -1.86
N ARG A 22 9.86 -1.83 -0.55
CA ARG A 22 9.30 -0.92 0.46
C ARG A 22 10.06 0.40 0.57
N VAL A 23 11.31 0.48 0.12
CA VAL A 23 12.11 1.71 0.14
C VAL A 23 11.63 2.65 -0.96
N LYS A 24 11.43 2.13 -2.18
CA LYS A 24 10.87 2.89 -3.29
C LYS A 24 9.46 3.37 -2.98
N ALA A 25 8.61 2.52 -2.39
CA ALA A 25 7.28 2.91 -1.93
C ALA A 25 7.31 4.12 -0.97
N LYS A 26 8.21 4.11 0.02
CA LYS A 26 8.38 5.25 0.95
C LYS A 26 8.82 6.52 0.23
N ARG A 27 9.74 6.41 -0.72
CA ARG A 27 10.26 7.56 -1.47
C ARG A 27 9.16 8.22 -2.30
N ILE A 28 8.35 7.43 -3.01
CA ILE A 28 7.23 7.94 -3.82
C ILE A 28 6.24 8.68 -2.92
N TYR A 29 5.83 8.07 -1.80
CA TYR A 29 4.91 8.72 -0.85
C TYR A 29 5.46 10.05 -0.31
N LEU A 30 6.73 10.09 0.09
CA LEU A 30 7.37 11.29 0.61
C LEU A 30 7.48 12.39 -0.46
N SER A 31 7.85 12.03 -1.69
CA SER A 31 7.93 12.96 -2.82
C SER A 31 6.55 13.50 -3.21
N ALA A 32 5.51 12.67 -3.15
CA ALA A 32 4.16 13.05 -3.54
C ALA A 32 3.46 13.91 -2.49
N THR A 33 3.60 13.59 -1.20
CA THR A 33 2.84 14.22 -0.11
C THR A 33 3.60 15.34 0.61
N GLU A 34 4.92 15.42 0.40
CA GLU A 34 5.86 16.21 1.22
C GLU A 34 5.73 15.88 2.74
N GLY A 35 5.25 14.67 3.05
CA GLY A 35 4.99 14.19 4.41
C GLY A 35 6.24 13.73 5.15
N ASN A 36 6.06 13.14 6.32
CA ASN A 36 7.15 12.57 7.11
C ASN A 36 7.26 11.04 6.94
N LEU A 37 8.40 10.50 7.37
CA LEU A 37 8.74 9.09 7.23
C LEU A 37 7.83 8.17 8.06
N THR A 38 7.24 8.66 9.15
CA THR A 38 6.27 7.90 9.97
C THR A 38 4.95 7.73 9.22
N GLU A 39 4.43 8.79 8.60
CA GLU A 39 3.22 8.72 7.77
C GLU A 39 3.41 7.76 6.58
N ALA A 40 4.56 7.84 5.90
CA ALA A 40 4.91 6.92 4.82
C ALA A 40 4.95 5.45 5.28
N GLN A 41 5.53 5.18 6.45
CA GLN A 41 5.56 3.82 7.02
C GLN A 41 4.18 3.29 7.37
N ASN A 42 3.34 4.12 8.00
CA ASN A 42 1.99 3.73 8.38
C ASN A 42 1.12 3.46 7.15
N PHE A 43 1.24 4.30 6.12
CA PHE A 43 0.55 4.12 4.86
C PHE A 43 0.89 2.78 4.20
N ILE A 44 2.19 2.48 4.06
CA ILE A 44 2.65 1.23 3.45
C ILE A 44 2.23 0.01 4.27
N LYS A 45 2.28 0.10 5.61
CA LYS A 45 1.79 -0.98 6.49
C LYS A 45 0.29 -1.22 6.29
N SER A 46 -0.53 -0.18 6.15
CA SER A 46 -1.96 -0.32 5.85
C SER A 46 -2.17 -1.07 4.54
N LEU A 47 -1.46 -0.70 3.49
CA LEU A 47 -1.57 -1.34 2.17
C LEU A 47 -1.17 -2.83 2.19
N THR A 48 -0.14 -3.19 2.96
CA THR A 48 0.25 -4.60 3.12
C THR A 48 -0.80 -5.39 3.91
N VAL A 49 -1.32 -4.81 5.00
CA VAL A 49 -2.34 -5.46 5.84
C VAL A 49 -3.65 -5.61 5.08
N GLU A 50 -4.07 -4.62 4.30
CA GLU A 50 -5.25 -4.70 3.44
C GLU A 50 -5.08 -5.75 2.34
N SER A 51 -3.88 -5.89 1.78
CA SER A 51 -3.60 -6.96 0.80
C SER A 51 -3.72 -8.35 1.43
N GLU A 52 -3.17 -8.55 2.64
CA GLU A 52 -3.28 -9.81 3.38
C GLU A 52 -4.73 -10.11 3.80
N ALA A 53 -5.49 -9.08 4.23
CA ALA A 53 -6.89 -9.22 4.57
C ALA A 53 -7.78 -9.52 3.34
N ALA A 54 -7.49 -8.90 2.19
CA ALA A 54 -8.18 -9.15 0.94
C ALA A 54 -7.94 -10.57 0.42
N GLU A 55 -6.71 -11.08 0.56
CA GLU A 55 -6.37 -12.48 0.23
C GLU A 55 -7.04 -13.46 1.19
N ALA A 56 -7.09 -13.16 2.49
CA ALA A 56 -7.78 -13.98 3.49
C ALA A 56 -9.30 -14.05 3.27
N ASP A 57 -9.96 -12.94 2.91
CA ASP A 57 -11.39 -12.94 2.56
C ASP A 57 -11.66 -13.78 1.31
N ARG A 58 -10.81 -13.69 0.28
CA ARG A 58 -10.92 -14.50 -0.94
C ARG A 58 -10.78 -16.00 -0.65
N LEU A 59 -9.83 -16.38 0.21
CA LEU A 59 -9.63 -17.79 0.58
C LEU A 59 -10.79 -18.34 1.42
N SER A 60 -11.39 -17.51 2.29
CA SER A 60 -12.52 -17.93 3.14
C SER A 60 -13.82 -18.18 2.35
N LYS A 61 -13.99 -17.58 1.16
CA LYS A 61 -15.17 -17.78 0.29
C LYS A 61 -15.09 -19.01 -0.62
N VAL A 62 -13.89 -19.58 -0.84
CA VAL A 62 -13.70 -20.76 -1.70
C VAL A 62 -13.97 -22.08 -0.95
N SER A 63 -13.95 -22.08 0.40
CA SER A 63 -14.08 -23.30 1.19
C SER A 63 -15.52 -23.76 1.53
N VAL A 64 -16.57 -23.08 1.04
CA VAL A 64 -17.97 -23.49 1.27
C VAL A 64 -18.64 -23.86 -0.05
N ARG A 65 -18.09 -24.86 -0.77
CA ARG A 65 -18.81 -25.62 -1.82
C ARG A 65 -18.11 -26.96 -2.08
N HIS A 66 -18.31 -27.94 -1.20
CA HIS A 66 -18.87 -29.27 -1.53
C HIS A 66 -19.01 -30.12 -0.27
#